data_AF-A0A3B0J341-F1
#
_entry.id   AF-A0A3B0J341-F1
#
_cell.length_a   1.000
_cell.length_b   1.000
_cell.length_c   1.000
_cell.angle_alpha   90.00
_cell.angle_beta   90.00
_cell.angle_gamma   90.00
#
_symmetry.space_group_name_H-M   'P 1'
#
loop_
_entity.id
_entity.type
_entity.pdbx_description
1 polymer ?
#
loop_
_entity_poly.entity_id
_entity_poly.type
_entity_poly.pdbx_seq_one_letter_code
_entity_poly.pdbx_strand_id
1 'polypeptide(L)'
;MVWELCRCFFRRDCGGKYENHKIPVVSNGKPTEPHKSWKKVNEERKALKRQRKQEKLLKQMNQTKESEAKADAAASAAQTMKNRPNPSTLSIAVPGSILENAQSAELRAYVAGQIARAACIFRVNEVIVFDDVGLATARETKRSYEQDSEGNATGTVRSSSLQLARILQYLECPQYLRKYFFPLHKDLKYSGLLNPLDTPHHLRQQSKFRYREGVISDKKAKDGQSYANVGLLNDVLVDKALEPGVRVTVKMDPASDTSRKQRGTLVSPDEPRRETGVYWGYQVRIAHSLSDIFTKSPYESSYDVTLGTSDRGTNVHEVPNRSVQYKHLLIVFGGLQGLEEALANDDKLTVDDPEMLFDHYVNVLPRQGSRTIRTEEALLIALAALQEKLQPELADVETDLSDLLPRSEDTGTFMGRDVLISKKQKKRKLVEEAPEETEVTEEPAPKEATPSPRKIVPIPKPVVPAPARLSANPFGDPSATKTAMEDDFEVVPTTVGNRKTNASDSDDELSRFD
;
A
#
# COMPACT_ATOMS: atom_id res chain seq x y z
N MET A 1 62.08 -7.92 -33.99
CA MET A 1 61.72 -9.34 -33.75
C MET A 1 60.27 -9.49 -34.14
N VAL A 2 59.94 -10.30 -35.16
CA VAL A 2 59.86 -11.77 -35.16
C VAL A 2 58.51 -12.25 -34.57
N TRP A 3 57.60 -12.53 -35.50
CA TRP A 3 56.57 -13.58 -35.48
C TRP A 3 55.95 -13.99 -34.13
N GLU A 4 54.73 -13.52 -33.88
CA GLU A 4 53.81 -14.22 -33.00
C GLU A 4 53.31 -15.52 -33.64
N LEU A 5 53.88 -16.64 -33.17
CA LEU A 5 53.13 -17.68 -32.46
C LEU A 5 51.86 -18.30 -33.09
N CYS A 6 51.69 -18.27 -34.41
CA CYS A 6 50.78 -19.19 -35.11
C CYS A 6 51.52 -20.47 -35.55
N ARG A 7 51.82 -21.36 -34.60
CA ARG A 7 52.29 -22.73 -34.91
C ARG A 7 51.49 -23.77 -34.11
N CYS A 8 51.00 -24.77 -34.87
CA CYS A 8 50.46 -26.07 -34.49
C CYS A 8 50.54 -26.46 -32.99
N PHE A 9 49.49 -27.02 -32.39
CA PHE A 9 49.24 -28.46 -32.59
C PHE A 9 47.81 -28.95 -32.38
N PHE A 10 47.48 -30.05 -33.05
CA PHE A 10 46.30 -30.89 -32.85
C PHE A 10 46.39 -31.65 -31.51
N ARG A 11 45.36 -31.61 -30.66
CA ARG A 11 44.66 -32.82 -30.11
C ARG A 11 43.72 -32.52 -28.92
N ARG A 12 42.60 -33.26 -28.94
CA ARG A 12 41.81 -33.75 -27.78
C ARG A 12 41.07 -32.71 -26.91
N ASP A 13 39.90 -33.01 -26.32
CA ASP A 13 39.06 -34.22 -26.40
C ASP A 13 37.57 -33.86 -26.56
N CYS A 14 36.84 -34.70 -27.29
CA CYS A 14 35.37 -34.74 -27.35
C CYS A 14 34.92 -36.18 -27.63
N GLY A 15 34.79 -37.00 -26.58
CA GLY A 15 34.17 -38.32 -26.65
C GLY A 15 32.68 -38.22 -26.28
N GLY A 16 31.77 -38.62 -27.17
CA GLY A 16 30.36 -38.22 -27.02
C GLY A 16 29.31 -38.98 -27.84
N LYS A 17 29.40 -40.32 -27.88
CA LYS A 17 28.37 -41.28 -28.35
C LYS A 17 28.02 -41.27 -29.86
N TYR A 18 27.94 -42.48 -30.39
CA TYR A 18 27.35 -42.80 -31.70
C TYR A 18 25.83 -42.70 -31.63
N GLU A 19 25.19 -42.36 -32.75
CA GLU A 19 23.82 -42.81 -33.02
C GLU A 19 23.70 -43.23 -34.49
N ASN A 20 23.28 -44.47 -34.72
CA ASN A 20 23.28 -45.07 -36.07
C ASN A 20 22.01 -44.66 -36.82
N HIS A 21 22.14 -43.88 -37.89
CA HIS A 21 21.10 -43.72 -38.90
C HIS A 21 21.58 -44.16 -40.29
N LYS A 22 20.66 -44.85 -41.00
CA LYS A 22 20.98 -45.74 -42.11
C LYS A 22 21.43 -44.98 -43.36
N ILE A 23 22.43 -45.51 -44.06
CA ILE A 23 22.79 -45.10 -45.42
C ILE A 23 21.81 -45.78 -46.41
N PRO A 24 20.99 -45.05 -47.17
CA PRO A 24 20.36 -45.59 -48.36
C PRO A 24 21.36 -45.57 -49.52
N VAL A 25 21.65 -46.74 -50.10
CA VAL A 25 22.43 -46.81 -51.35
C VAL A 25 21.53 -46.33 -52.50
N VAL A 26 21.89 -45.21 -53.12
CA VAL A 26 21.26 -44.72 -54.36
C VAL A 26 22.35 -44.60 -55.43
N SER A 27 22.06 -45.10 -56.63
CA SER A 27 23.02 -45.27 -57.71
C SER A 27 23.49 -43.96 -58.35
N ASN A 28 24.69 -43.99 -58.92
CA ASN A 28 25.17 -42.93 -59.82
C ASN A 28 24.24 -42.82 -61.04
N GLY A 29 23.70 -41.63 -61.29
CA GLY A 29 22.70 -41.42 -62.34
C GLY A 29 22.35 -39.95 -62.60
N LYS A 30 23.31 -39.03 -62.54
CA LYS A 30 23.10 -37.64 -62.98
C LYS A 30 23.42 -37.51 -64.47
N PRO A 31 22.46 -37.11 -65.33
CA PRO A 31 22.82 -36.61 -66.65
C PRO A 31 23.61 -35.30 -66.49
N THR A 32 24.67 -35.14 -67.28
CA THR A 32 25.47 -33.92 -67.28
C THR A 32 24.71 -32.78 -67.94
N GLU A 33 24.31 -31.78 -67.15
CA GLU A 33 23.82 -30.50 -67.70
C GLU A 33 24.90 -29.87 -68.61
N PRO A 34 24.51 -29.29 -69.77
CA PRO A 34 25.46 -28.65 -70.66
C PRO A 34 26.11 -27.44 -69.97
N HIS A 35 27.44 -27.31 -70.09
CA HIS A 35 28.21 -26.24 -69.48
C HIS A 35 27.64 -24.84 -69.84
N LYS A 36 26.90 -24.23 -68.92
CA LYS A 36 26.41 -22.85 -69.08
C LYS A 36 27.61 -21.92 -69.29
N SER A 37 27.60 -21.18 -70.40
CA SER A 37 28.60 -20.15 -70.69
C SER A 37 28.79 -19.22 -69.48
N TRP A 38 30.05 -18.93 -69.13
CA TRP A 38 30.42 -18.11 -67.98
C TRP A 38 29.70 -16.74 -67.96
N LYS A 39 29.38 -16.18 -69.14
CA LYS A 39 28.56 -14.97 -69.27
C LYS A 39 27.16 -15.16 -68.66
N LYS A 40 26.42 -16.21 -69.03
CA LYS A 40 25.08 -16.51 -68.48
C LYS A 40 25.13 -16.74 -66.96
N VAL A 41 26.13 -17.47 -66.45
CA VAL A 41 26.30 -17.70 -65.00
C VAL A 41 26.54 -16.38 -64.24
N ASN A 42 27.25 -15.42 -64.85
CA ASN A 42 27.50 -14.10 -64.27
C ASN A 42 26.26 -13.19 -64.35
N GLU A 43 25.46 -13.31 -65.41
CA GLU A 43 24.14 -12.65 -65.53
C GLU A 43 23.13 -13.20 -64.51
N GLU A 44 23.02 -14.53 -64.36
CA GLU A 44 22.20 -15.18 -63.32
C GLU A 44 22.62 -14.70 -61.92
N ARG A 45 23.93 -14.60 -61.63
CA ARG A 45 24.44 -14.02 -60.37
C ARG A 45 24.14 -12.53 -60.22
N LYS A 46 24.16 -11.73 -61.29
CA LYS A 46 23.75 -10.30 -61.26
C LYS A 46 22.25 -10.15 -61.02
N ALA A 47 21.41 -10.99 -61.63
CA ALA A 47 19.97 -11.02 -61.42
C ALA A 47 19.63 -11.38 -59.98
N LEU A 48 20.24 -12.45 -59.43
CA LEU A 48 20.04 -12.87 -58.04
C LEU A 48 20.50 -11.78 -57.04
N LYS A 49 21.59 -11.05 -57.33
CA LYS A 49 22.01 -9.88 -56.54
C LYS A 49 21.02 -8.71 -56.61
N ARG A 50 20.37 -8.48 -57.76
CA ARG A 50 19.31 -7.46 -57.91
C ARG A 50 18.07 -7.83 -57.11
N GLN A 51 17.58 -9.07 -57.24
CA GLN A 51 16.45 -9.59 -56.48
C GLN A 51 16.68 -9.47 -54.97
N ARG A 52 17.81 -9.96 -54.44
CA ARG A 52 18.16 -9.82 -53.01
C ARG A 52 18.27 -8.36 -52.54
N LYS A 53 18.64 -7.42 -53.41
CA LYS A 53 18.65 -5.99 -53.08
C LYS A 53 17.24 -5.40 -53.04
N GLN A 54 16.36 -5.80 -53.96
CA GLN A 54 14.94 -5.42 -53.97
C GLN A 54 14.19 -6.01 -52.76
N GLU A 55 14.40 -7.29 -52.47
CA GLU A 55 13.85 -8.00 -51.30
C GLU A 55 14.28 -7.35 -49.98
N LYS A 56 15.56 -6.99 -49.84
CA LYS A 56 16.04 -6.26 -48.65
C LYS A 56 15.42 -4.86 -48.55
N LEU A 57 15.26 -4.15 -49.66
CA LEU A 57 14.57 -2.84 -49.69
C LEU A 57 13.09 -2.98 -49.29
N LEU A 58 12.38 -3.98 -49.82
CA LEU A 58 10.98 -4.25 -49.48
C LEU A 58 10.83 -4.61 -48.00
N LYS A 59 11.74 -5.42 -47.45
CA LYS A 59 11.76 -5.74 -46.02
C LYS A 59 12.06 -4.52 -45.15
N GLN A 60 12.95 -3.62 -45.58
CA GLN A 60 13.17 -2.35 -44.89
C GLN A 60 11.92 -1.45 -44.95
N MET A 61 11.29 -1.29 -46.11
CA MET A 61 10.05 -0.51 -46.26
C MET A 61 8.91 -1.05 -45.39
N ASN A 62 8.75 -2.37 -45.30
CA ASN A 62 7.74 -2.98 -44.43
C ASN A 62 8.08 -2.78 -42.95
N GLN A 63 9.34 -2.93 -42.53
CA GLN A 63 9.76 -2.63 -41.15
C GLN A 63 9.56 -1.15 -40.79
N THR A 64 9.84 -0.22 -41.71
CA THR A 64 9.55 1.21 -41.54
C THR A 64 8.05 1.44 -41.37
N LYS A 65 7.21 0.92 -42.28
CA LYS A 65 5.74 1.02 -42.18
C LYS A 65 5.16 0.40 -40.91
N GLU A 66 5.68 -0.74 -40.47
CA GLU A 66 5.29 -1.36 -39.19
C GLU A 66 5.70 -0.50 -37.99
N SER A 67 6.82 0.21 -38.05
CA SER A 67 7.25 1.14 -37.00
C SER A 67 6.46 2.45 -37.00
N GLU A 68 6.13 2.97 -38.19
CA GLU A 68 5.27 4.15 -38.38
C GLU A 68 3.85 3.85 -37.87
N ALA A 69 3.21 2.79 -38.34
CA ALA A 69 1.87 2.41 -37.88
C ALA A 69 1.81 2.10 -36.37
N LYS A 70 2.89 1.59 -35.76
CA LYS A 70 3.00 1.42 -34.30
C LYS A 70 3.20 2.75 -33.58
N ALA A 71 3.95 3.69 -34.15
CA ALA A 71 4.12 5.04 -33.61
C ALA A 71 2.80 5.83 -33.69
N ASP A 72 2.09 5.77 -34.82
CA ASP A 72 0.78 6.42 -35.01
C ASP A 72 -0.29 5.84 -34.06
N ALA A 73 -0.33 4.51 -33.91
CA ALA A 73 -1.21 3.85 -32.95
C ALA A 73 -0.86 4.22 -31.50
N ALA A 74 0.43 4.27 -31.15
CA ALA A 74 0.89 4.70 -29.82
C ALA A 74 0.62 6.18 -29.55
N ALA A 75 0.75 7.05 -30.57
CA ALA A 75 0.43 8.47 -30.48
C ALA A 75 -1.09 8.69 -30.30
N SER A 76 -1.92 8.00 -31.08
CA SER A 76 -3.38 8.03 -30.95
C SER A 76 -3.85 7.50 -29.59
N ALA A 77 -3.23 6.41 -29.10
CA ALA A 77 -3.45 5.90 -27.75
C ALA A 77 -3.01 6.92 -26.68
N ALA A 78 -1.82 7.53 -26.81
CA ALA A 78 -1.37 8.58 -25.88
C ALA A 78 -2.27 9.82 -25.89
N GLN A 79 -2.82 10.19 -27.04
CA GLN A 79 -3.77 11.30 -27.19
C GLN A 79 -5.09 11.01 -26.47
N THR A 80 -5.68 9.82 -26.69
CA THR A 80 -6.90 9.38 -25.99
C THR A 80 -6.69 9.15 -24.49
N MET A 81 -5.49 8.71 -24.07
CA MET A 81 -5.13 8.56 -22.66
C MET A 81 -4.87 9.90 -21.96
N LYS A 82 -4.31 10.91 -22.66
CA LYS A 82 -4.24 12.29 -22.15
C LYS A 82 -5.63 12.86 -21.87
N ASN A 83 -6.60 12.57 -22.73
CA ASN A 83 -7.97 13.05 -22.64
C ASN A 83 -8.85 12.31 -21.60
N ARG A 84 -8.33 11.30 -20.89
CA ARG A 84 -9.03 10.76 -19.72
C ARG A 84 -8.97 11.77 -18.57
N PRO A 85 -10.10 12.10 -17.91
CA PRO A 85 -10.07 12.93 -16.71
C PRO A 85 -9.34 12.20 -15.57
N ASN A 86 -8.87 12.95 -14.58
CA ASN A 86 -8.28 12.37 -13.38
C ASN A 86 -9.39 11.83 -12.45
N PRO A 87 -9.19 10.67 -11.79
CA PRO A 87 -10.16 10.15 -10.82
C PRO A 87 -10.25 11.03 -9.56
N SER A 88 -11.41 11.05 -8.92
CA SER A 88 -11.70 11.90 -7.76
C SER A 88 -10.67 11.72 -6.64
N THR A 89 -10.20 12.79 -6.03
CA THR A 89 -9.20 12.74 -4.95
C THR A 89 -9.81 12.86 -3.57
N LEU A 90 -9.15 12.24 -2.60
CA LEU A 90 -9.41 12.35 -1.17
C LEU A 90 -8.20 12.98 -0.49
N SER A 91 -8.40 14.12 0.16
CA SER A 91 -7.40 14.83 0.95
C SER A 91 -7.82 14.81 2.42
N ILE A 92 -6.85 14.67 3.33
CA ILE A 92 -7.08 14.81 4.78
C ILE A 92 -6.21 15.93 5.35
N ALA A 93 -6.75 16.70 6.28
CA ALA A 93 -6.00 17.70 7.03
C ALA A 93 -5.91 17.34 8.51
N VAL A 94 -4.70 17.43 9.07
CA VAL A 94 -4.33 16.96 10.40
C VAL A 94 -3.45 18.02 11.09
N PRO A 95 -3.75 18.43 12.33
CA PRO A 95 -2.96 19.44 13.03
C PRO A 95 -1.61 18.89 13.51
N GLY A 96 -0.58 19.74 13.50
CA GLY A 96 0.76 19.37 13.96
C GLY A 96 0.88 19.24 15.48
N SER A 97 0.03 19.94 16.26
CA SER A 97 0.05 19.95 17.73
C SER A 97 -0.07 18.57 18.37
N ILE A 98 -0.65 17.59 17.67
CA ILE A 98 -0.85 16.22 18.17
C ILE A 98 0.47 15.53 18.57
N LEU A 99 1.60 15.91 17.95
CA LEU A 99 2.92 15.41 18.34
C LEU A 99 3.47 16.04 19.64
N GLU A 100 2.91 17.15 20.12
CA GLU A 100 3.33 17.76 21.39
C GLU A 100 2.72 17.01 22.58
N ASN A 101 1.53 16.43 22.42
CA ASN A 101 0.84 15.59 23.40
C ASN A 101 1.55 14.23 23.64
N ALA A 102 2.41 13.79 22.73
CA ALA A 102 3.09 12.50 22.84
C ALA A 102 4.32 12.57 23.77
N GLN A 103 4.27 11.74 24.81
CA GLN A 103 5.14 11.75 26.00
C GLN A 103 6.63 11.54 25.72
N SER A 104 7.00 10.87 24.62
CA SER A 104 8.39 10.63 24.24
C SER A 104 8.62 10.87 22.74
N ALA A 105 9.87 11.15 22.36
CA ALA A 105 10.24 11.34 20.96
C ALA A 105 10.05 10.08 20.09
N GLU A 106 10.00 8.91 20.71
CA GLU A 106 9.68 7.62 20.07
C GLU A 106 8.18 7.50 19.79
N LEU A 107 7.33 7.84 20.78
CA LEU A 107 5.87 7.88 20.62
C LEU A 107 5.44 8.95 19.61
N ARG A 108 6.12 10.10 19.54
CA ARG A 108 5.90 11.12 18.49
C ARG A 108 6.09 10.56 17.09
N ALA A 109 7.18 9.83 16.88
CA ALA A 109 7.42 9.19 15.61
C ALA A 109 6.37 8.11 15.32
N TYR A 110 5.99 7.32 16.33
CA TYR A 110 4.97 6.27 16.20
C TYR A 110 3.59 6.81 15.80
N VAL A 111 3.10 7.90 16.42
CA VAL A 111 1.82 8.56 16.08
C VAL A 111 1.84 9.07 14.64
N ALA A 112 2.92 9.71 14.19
CA ALA A 112 3.09 10.09 12.78
C ALA A 112 3.05 8.87 11.83
N GLY A 113 3.56 7.72 12.27
CA GLY A 113 3.46 6.44 11.54
C GLY A 113 2.05 5.81 11.53
N GLN A 114 1.25 6.02 12.57
CA GLN A 114 -0.16 5.60 12.60
C GLN A 114 -0.97 6.39 11.55
N ILE A 115 -0.79 7.70 11.50
CA ILE A 115 -1.44 8.60 10.53
C ILE A 115 -1.05 8.23 9.09
N ALA A 116 0.25 8.03 8.83
CA ALA A 116 0.73 7.59 7.51
C ALA A 116 0.09 6.27 7.05
N ARG A 117 -0.01 5.28 7.95
CA ARG A 117 -0.65 3.99 7.64
C ARG A 117 -2.16 4.14 7.40
N ALA A 118 -2.85 4.92 8.22
CA ALA A 118 -4.28 5.17 8.05
C ALA A 118 -4.58 5.84 6.69
N ALA A 119 -3.82 6.88 6.33
CA ALA A 119 -3.91 7.54 5.03
C ALA A 119 -3.72 6.55 3.86
N CYS A 120 -2.73 5.66 3.92
CA CYS A 120 -2.50 4.67 2.88
C CYS A 120 -3.51 3.53 2.83
N ILE A 121 -4.06 3.10 3.97
CA ILE A 121 -5.12 2.07 4.03
C ILE A 121 -6.36 2.55 3.27
N PHE A 122 -6.75 3.82 3.47
CA PHE A 122 -7.92 4.43 2.85
C PHE A 122 -7.62 5.19 1.54
N ARG A 123 -6.44 4.95 0.93
CA ARG A 123 -6.01 5.49 -0.38
C ARG A 123 -6.04 7.03 -0.49
N VAL A 124 -5.83 7.74 0.61
CA VAL A 124 -5.76 9.21 0.66
C VAL A 124 -4.65 9.73 -0.26
N ASN A 125 -4.95 10.76 -1.06
CA ASN A 125 -4.05 11.34 -2.07
C ASN A 125 -3.22 12.53 -1.55
N GLU A 126 -3.68 13.21 -0.51
CA GLU A 126 -3.01 14.37 0.09
C GLU A 126 -3.15 14.34 1.61
N VAL A 127 -2.06 14.56 2.36
CA VAL A 127 -2.08 14.78 3.81
C VAL A 127 -1.57 16.19 4.10
N ILE A 128 -2.45 17.04 4.59
CA ILE A 128 -2.19 18.47 4.84
C ILE A 128 -1.90 18.63 6.33
N VAL A 129 -0.68 19.01 6.68
CA VAL A 129 -0.30 19.28 8.06
C VAL A 129 -0.47 20.77 8.34
N PHE A 130 -1.38 21.13 9.26
CA PHE A 130 -1.64 22.53 9.62
C PHE A 130 -1.10 22.91 11.01
N ASP A 131 -1.10 24.20 11.32
CA ASP A 131 -0.80 24.77 12.64
C ASP A 131 -2.12 25.30 13.23
N ASP A 132 -2.50 24.76 14.38
CA ASP A 132 -3.82 24.92 15.02
C ASP A 132 -3.79 25.78 16.29
N VAL A 133 -2.60 26.10 16.81
CA VAL A 133 -2.41 26.80 18.09
C VAL A 133 -1.81 28.21 17.89
N GLY A 134 -1.97 28.74 16.67
CA GLY A 134 -1.74 30.13 16.30
C GLY A 134 -0.31 30.65 16.39
N LEU A 135 -0.15 31.92 16.00
CA LEU A 135 1.14 32.61 16.03
C LEU A 135 1.58 33.01 17.45
N ALA A 136 0.63 33.13 18.39
CA ALA A 136 0.85 33.67 19.73
C ALA A 136 1.73 32.79 20.62
N THR A 137 1.44 31.48 20.69
CA THR A 137 2.22 30.50 21.47
C THR A 137 3.56 30.14 20.81
N ALA A 138 3.64 30.32 19.49
CA ALA A 138 4.67 29.69 18.67
C ALA A 138 6.06 30.36 18.72
N ARG A 139 6.24 31.45 19.50
CA ARG A 139 7.56 32.11 19.71
C ARG A 139 8.63 31.20 20.29
N GLU A 140 8.25 30.12 20.99
CA GLU A 140 9.19 29.18 21.62
C GLU A 140 9.50 27.93 20.77
N THR A 141 8.65 27.60 19.79
CA THR A 141 8.67 26.31 19.08
C THR A 141 8.82 26.41 17.55
N LYS A 142 8.78 27.61 16.97
CA LYS A 142 9.01 27.87 15.55
C LYS A 142 10.43 27.46 15.10
N ARG A 143 10.53 26.94 13.88
CA ARG A 143 11.77 26.90 13.09
C ARG A 143 11.55 27.62 11.76
N SER A 144 12.62 28.12 11.16
CA SER A 144 12.57 28.61 9.78
C SER A 144 12.22 27.45 8.87
N TYR A 145 11.15 27.59 8.09
CA TYR A 145 10.91 26.75 6.94
C TYR A 145 11.61 27.40 5.77
N GLU A 146 12.47 26.63 5.13
CA GLU A 146 13.53 27.11 4.22
C GLU A 146 14.57 28.01 4.91
N GLN A 147 15.71 28.18 4.24
CA GLN A 147 16.77 29.11 4.61
C GLN A 147 17.25 29.75 3.30
N ASP A 148 16.61 30.85 2.96
CA ASP A 148 17.00 31.78 1.91
C ASP A 148 18.50 32.10 2.08
N SER A 149 19.27 32.19 0.98
CA SER A 149 20.72 32.45 1.04
C SER A 149 21.09 33.81 1.66
N GLU A 150 20.10 34.67 1.88
CA GLU A 150 20.22 36.00 2.48
C GLU A 150 19.70 36.07 3.93
N GLY A 151 19.29 34.93 4.52
CA GLY A 151 19.00 34.80 5.95
C GLY A 151 17.67 35.38 6.45
N ASN A 152 16.85 35.96 5.58
CA ASN A 152 15.47 36.31 5.90
C ASN A 152 14.63 35.03 6.02
N ALA A 153 13.83 34.91 7.08
CA ALA A 153 13.06 33.69 7.36
C ALA A 153 11.66 33.74 6.72
N THR A 154 11.54 33.25 5.49
CA THR A 154 10.34 33.34 4.63
C THR A 154 9.24 32.34 5.03
N GLY A 155 8.87 32.35 6.32
CA GLY A 155 7.85 31.48 6.92
C GLY A 155 8.38 30.75 8.15
N THR A 156 7.74 30.96 9.30
CA THR A 156 8.11 30.28 10.55
C THR A 156 7.07 29.24 10.92
N VAL A 157 7.37 27.97 10.67
CA VAL A 157 6.46 26.83 10.93
C VAL A 157 6.76 26.25 12.31
N ARG A 158 5.72 25.85 13.04
CA ARG A 158 5.82 25.09 14.29
C ARG A 158 6.59 23.78 14.08
N SER A 159 7.55 23.48 14.97
CA SER A 159 8.47 22.35 14.79
C SER A 159 7.82 20.97 14.84
N SER A 160 6.67 20.82 15.50
CA SER A 160 5.86 19.59 15.48
C SER A 160 5.22 19.34 14.11
N SER A 161 4.63 20.36 13.48
CA SER A 161 4.11 20.31 12.10
C SER A 161 5.22 19.92 11.09
N LEU A 162 6.43 20.49 11.24
CA LEU A 162 7.60 20.11 10.43
C LEU A 162 8.04 18.67 10.67
N GLN A 163 8.05 18.20 11.93
CA GLN A 163 8.38 16.81 12.25
C GLN A 163 7.36 15.84 11.66
N LEU A 164 6.06 16.14 11.78
CA LEU A 164 4.98 15.31 11.22
C LEU A 164 5.13 15.22 9.70
N ALA A 165 5.15 16.34 8.99
CA ALA A 165 5.26 16.37 7.53
C ALA A 165 6.50 15.61 7.02
N ARG A 166 7.66 15.81 7.66
CA ARG A 166 8.92 15.13 7.31
C ARG A 166 8.85 13.60 7.52
N ILE A 167 8.17 13.13 8.56
CA ILE A 167 7.97 11.69 8.80
C ILE A 167 6.97 11.09 7.78
N LEU A 168 5.87 11.80 7.50
CA LEU A 168 4.89 11.39 6.48
C LEU A 168 5.56 11.23 5.10
N GLN A 169 6.37 12.21 4.69
CA GLN A 169 7.13 12.18 3.42
C GLN A 169 8.18 11.04 3.40
N TYR A 170 8.89 10.81 4.51
CA TYR A 170 9.86 9.72 4.61
C TYR A 170 9.20 8.34 4.47
N LEU A 171 8.02 8.16 5.07
CA LEU A 171 7.28 6.90 5.01
C LEU A 171 6.69 6.64 3.63
N GLU A 172 6.09 7.64 2.99
CA GLU A 172 5.57 7.51 1.62
C GLU A 172 6.69 7.22 0.61
N CYS A 173 7.86 7.85 0.75
CA CYS A 173 8.96 7.67 -0.18
C CYS A 173 9.42 6.19 -0.27
N PRO A 174 9.49 5.59 -1.47
CA PRO A 174 9.95 4.21 -1.66
C PRO A 174 11.35 3.94 -1.08
N GLN A 175 11.52 2.75 -0.50
CA GLN A 175 12.70 2.37 0.30
C GLN A 175 14.06 2.60 -0.39
N TYR A 176 14.14 2.39 -1.72
CA TYR A 176 15.35 2.59 -2.53
C TYR A 176 15.66 4.07 -2.83
N LEU A 177 14.67 4.97 -2.71
CA LEU A 177 14.81 6.41 -2.96
C LEU A 177 15.14 7.21 -1.69
N ARG A 178 14.80 6.70 -0.50
CA ARG A 178 14.97 7.43 0.78
C ARG A 178 16.37 7.99 1.01
N LYS A 179 17.42 7.28 0.55
CA LYS A 179 18.83 7.71 0.68
C LYS A 179 19.20 8.94 -0.17
N TYR A 180 18.42 9.27 -1.19
CA TYR A 180 18.64 10.43 -2.05
C TYR A 180 17.89 11.67 -1.53
N PHE A 181 16.66 11.49 -1.03
CA PHE A 181 15.80 12.58 -0.59
C PHE A 181 15.94 12.96 0.89
N PHE A 182 16.34 12.04 1.76
CA PHE A 182 16.39 12.25 3.21
C PHE A 182 17.82 12.12 3.75
N PRO A 183 18.55 13.23 3.95
CA PRO A 183 19.79 13.22 4.72
C PRO A 183 19.52 12.86 6.19
N LEU A 184 20.58 12.52 6.93
CA LEU A 184 20.48 12.13 8.33
C LEU A 184 19.98 13.30 9.20
N HIS A 185 18.69 13.26 9.58
CA HIS A 185 18.03 14.34 10.33
C HIS A 185 17.50 13.85 11.69
N LYS A 186 17.55 14.72 12.71
CA LYS A 186 17.15 14.40 14.10
C LYS A 186 15.73 13.82 14.18
N ASP A 187 14.78 14.43 13.49
CA ASP A 187 13.36 14.04 13.50
C ASP A 187 13.14 12.62 12.96
N LEU A 188 14.04 12.14 12.10
CA LEU A 188 14.02 10.81 11.49
C LEU A 188 14.87 9.78 12.26
N LYS A 189 15.44 10.13 13.44
CA LYS A 189 16.21 9.21 14.31
C LYS A 189 15.44 7.91 14.57
N TYR A 190 14.13 8.00 14.76
CA TYR A 190 13.25 6.87 15.11
C TYR A 190 12.52 6.28 13.90
N SER A 191 12.94 6.59 12.67
CA SER A 191 12.36 6.04 11.43
C SER A 191 12.36 4.50 11.36
N GLY A 192 13.30 3.84 12.05
CA GLY A 192 13.36 2.37 12.15
C GLY A 192 12.35 1.72 13.11
N LEU A 193 11.64 2.50 13.94
CA LEU A 193 10.53 2.04 14.78
C LEU A 193 9.19 2.02 14.01
N LEU A 194 9.14 2.71 12.86
CA LEU A 194 7.90 2.97 12.16
C LEU A 194 7.42 1.75 11.38
N ASN A 195 6.14 1.43 11.54
CA ASN A 195 5.48 0.40 10.76
C ASN A 195 5.61 0.71 9.25
N PRO A 196 5.95 -0.26 8.39
CA PRO A 196 5.99 -0.04 6.95
C PRO A 196 4.60 0.31 6.40
N LEU A 197 4.55 1.02 5.26
CA LEU A 197 3.29 1.30 4.58
C LEU A 197 2.90 0.19 3.60
N ASP A 198 3.89 -0.48 2.99
CA ASP A 198 3.76 -1.55 1.99
C ASP A 198 2.75 -1.22 0.87
N THR A 199 2.78 0.03 0.42
CA THR A 199 1.94 0.55 -0.67
C THR A 199 2.37 0.02 -2.05
N PRO A 200 1.49 0.06 -3.06
CA PRO A 200 1.79 -0.49 -4.39
C PRO A 200 3.05 0.07 -5.08
N HIS A 201 3.45 1.30 -4.77
CA HIS A 201 4.68 1.93 -5.29
C HIS A 201 5.97 1.57 -4.52
N HIS A 202 5.87 0.88 -3.37
CA HIS A 202 7.01 0.34 -2.60
C HIS A 202 7.54 -0.98 -3.20
N LEU A 203 7.68 -1.00 -4.52
CA LEU A 203 8.04 -2.17 -5.31
C LEU A 203 9.42 -2.71 -4.95
N ARG A 204 9.50 -4.00 -4.65
CA ARG A 204 10.78 -4.72 -4.50
C ARG A 204 11.50 -4.77 -5.86
N GLN A 205 12.81 -5.03 -5.85
CA GLN A 205 13.64 -5.08 -7.07
C GLN A 205 13.14 -6.11 -8.10
N GLN A 206 12.60 -7.23 -7.63
CA GLN A 206 12.06 -8.31 -8.46
C GLN A 206 10.62 -8.09 -8.96
N SER A 207 9.86 -7.15 -8.37
CA SER A 207 8.45 -6.92 -8.69
C SER A 207 8.29 -6.30 -10.08
N LYS A 208 7.47 -6.93 -10.93
CA LYS A 208 7.23 -6.51 -12.32
C LYS A 208 5.94 -5.68 -12.44
N PHE A 209 6.04 -4.37 -12.17
CA PHE A 209 4.94 -3.43 -12.42
C PHE A 209 5.26 -2.48 -13.59
N ARG A 210 4.22 -1.94 -14.23
CA ARG A 210 4.33 -1.05 -15.40
C ARG A 210 4.92 0.32 -15.05
N TYR A 211 4.64 0.82 -13.85
CA TYR A 211 5.15 2.10 -13.36
C TYR A 211 6.16 1.87 -12.25
N ARG A 212 7.14 2.77 -12.13
CA ARG A 212 8.06 2.82 -10.99
C ARG A 212 8.37 4.27 -10.64
N GLU A 213 8.44 4.56 -9.36
CA GLU A 213 9.06 5.79 -8.88
C GLU A 213 10.57 5.74 -9.10
N GLY A 214 11.19 6.90 -9.27
CA GLY A 214 12.62 7.01 -9.49
C GLY A 214 13.20 8.37 -9.15
N VAL A 215 14.53 8.44 -9.20
CA VAL A 215 15.30 9.68 -9.11
C VAL A 215 16.24 9.82 -10.30
N ILE A 216 16.30 11.01 -10.89
CA ILE A 216 17.23 11.31 -11.99
C ILE A 216 18.67 11.27 -11.45
N SER A 217 19.56 10.58 -12.16
CA SER A 217 20.94 10.31 -11.74
C SER A 217 21.95 11.13 -12.55
N ASP A 218 23.07 11.52 -11.94
CA ASP A 218 24.15 12.37 -12.51
C ASP A 218 24.90 11.75 -13.71
N LYS A 219 24.46 10.60 -14.20
CA LYS A 219 25.12 9.87 -15.30
C LYS A 219 24.82 10.56 -16.61
N LYS A 220 25.87 11.13 -17.23
CA LYS A 220 25.79 11.76 -18.56
C LYS A 220 25.16 10.81 -19.58
N ALA A 221 23.97 11.16 -20.04
CA ALA A 221 23.23 10.46 -21.08
C ALA A 221 23.54 11.08 -22.46
N LYS A 222 22.70 10.78 -23.46
CA LYS A 222 22.70 11.50 -24.73
C LYS A 222 21.94 12.82 -24.58
N ASP A 223 22.22 13.76 -25.46
CA ASP A 223 21.45 15.01 -25.55
C ASP A 223 19.94 14.73 -25.68
N GLY A 224 19.13 15.52 -24.97
CA GLY A 224 17.69 15.31 -24.80
C GLY A 224 17.26 14.11 -23.93
N GLN A 225 18.18 13.36 -23.30
CA GLN A 225 17.85 12.20 -22.45
C GLN A 225 18.50 12.30 -21.05
N SER A 226 17.97 11.57 -20.08
CA SER A 226 18.59 11.33 -18.75
C SER A 226 18.58 9.84 -18.38
N TYR A 227 19.26 9.46 -17.30
CA TYR A 227 19.12 8.15 -16.64
C TYR A 227 18.37 8.30 -15.31
N ALA A 228 17.44 7.38 -15.02
CA ALA A 228 16.67 7.34 -13.78
C ALA A 228 16.94 6.05 -13.00
N ASN A 229 17.25 6.17 -11.70
CA ASN A 229 17.28 5.04 -10.78
C ASN A 229 15.87 4.75 -10.27
N VAL A 230 15.30 3.61 -10.66
CA VAL A 230 13.93 3.17 -10.33
C VAL A 230 13.92 1.93 -9.40
N GLY A 231 14.97 1.73 -8.61
CA GLY A 231 15.07 0.59 -7.70
C GLY A 231 15.36 -0.75 -8.41
N LEU A 232 16.07 -0.69 -9.54
CA LEU A 232 16.53 -1.84 -10.33
C LEU A 232 18.06 -1.87 -10.38
N LEU A 233 18.65 -3.01 -10.77
CA LEU A 233 20.11 -3.17 -10.87
C LEU A 233 20.78 -2.26 -11.91
N ASN A 234 20.02 -1.78 -12.90
CA ASN A 234 20.48 -0.87 -13.93
C ASN A 234 19.51 0.32 -14.03
N ASP A 235 20.04 1.53 -14.15
CA ASP A 235 19.28 2.73 -14.41
C ASP A 235 18.53 2.62 -15.74
N VAL A 236 17.33 3.19 -15.78
CA VAL A 236 16.47 3.26 -16.96
C VAL A 236 16.81 4.50 -17.76
N LEU A 237 16.97 4.35 -19.07
CA LEU A 237 17.13 5.50 -19.98
C LEU A 237 15.75 6.12 -20.24
N VAL A 238 15.57 7.39 -19.86
CA VAL A 238 14.32 8.14 -20.04
C VAL A 238 14.32 9.02 -21.29
N ASP A 239 13.13 9.47 -21.68
CA ASP A 239 12.83 10.16 -22.94
C ASP A 239 13.07 11.68 -22.92
N LYS A 240 13.30 12.28 -21.74
CA LYS A 240 13.57 13.71 -21.57
C LYS A 240 14.86 13.91 -20.76
N ALA A 241 15.55 15.01 -21.02
CA ALA A 241 16.57 15.53 -20.11
C ALA A 241 15.88 16.24 -18.94
N LEU A 242 16.29 15.90 -17.73
CA LEU A 242 15.89 16.52 -16.45
C LEU A 242 17.11 16.65 -15.55
N GLU A 243 17.05 17.57 -14.60
CA GLU A 243 18.13 17.78 -13.62
C GLU A 243 18.29 16.57 -12.67
N PRO A 244 19.51 16.23 -12.24
CA PRO A 244 19.74 15.20 -11.23
C PRO A 244 19.04 15.48 -9.91
N GLY A 245 18.69 14.44 -9.16
CA GLY A 245 18.00 14.55 -7.88
C GLY A 245 16.48 14.74 -7.97
N VAL A 246 15.92 15.08 -9.14
CA VAL A 246 14.46 15.22 -9.31
C VAL A 246 13.76 13.86 -9.15
N ARG A 247 12.69 13.81 -8.34
CA ARG A 247 11.78 12.66 -8.21
C ARG A 247 10.88 12.55 -9.44
N VAL A 248 10.75 11.36 -10.00
CA VAL A 248 9.99 11.12 -11.24
C VAL A 248 9.23 9.81 -11.22
N THR A 249 8.03 9.79 -11.80
CA THR A 249 7.29 8.58 -12.11
C THR A 249 7.64 8.12 -13.53
N VAL A 250 8.13 6.89 -13.67
CA VAL A 250 8.59 6.31 -14.94
C VAL A 250 7.67 5.16 -15.35
N LYS A 251 7.11 5.26 -16.56
CA LYS A 251 6.39 4.18 -17.23
C LYS A 251 7.41 3.29 -17.95
N MET A 252 7.56 2.06 -17.49
CA MET A 252 8.52 1.10 -18.01
C MET A 252 8.08 0.54 -19.37
N ASP A 253 8.96 0.56 -20.36
CA ASP A 253 8.74 -0.14 -21.63
C ASP A 253 8.72 -1.67 -21.40
N PRO A 254 7.89 -2.43 -22.15
CA PRO A 254 7.92 -3.88 -22.08
C PRO A 254 9.30 -4.42 -22.46
N ALA A 255 9.83 -5.34 -21.65
CA ALA A 255 11.18 -5.87 -21.81
C ALA A 255 11.35 -6.57 -23.18
N SER A 256 12.17 -5.98 -24.04
CA SER A 256 12.53 -6.58 -25.33
C SER A 256 13.79 -7.44 -25.20
N ASP A 257 13.71 -8.71 -25.59
CA ASP A 257 14.83 -9.66 -25.59
C ASP A 257 16.07 -9.19 -26.39
N THR A 258 15.90 -8.16 -27.23
CA THR A 258 16.96 -7.58 -28.04
C THR A 258 17.78 -6.48 -27.34
N SER A 259 17.38 -6.00 -26.15
CA SER A 259 18.08 -4.91 -25.44
C SER A 259 18.36 -5.24 -23.97
N ARG A 260 19.65 -5.28 -23.59
CA ARG A 260 20.07 -5.28 -22.17
C ARG A 260 19.78 -3.96 -21.45
N LYS A 261 19.48 -2.87 -22.17
CA LYS A 261 19.16 -1.56 -21.58
C LYS A 261 17.65 -1.40 -21.49
N GLN A 262 17.16 -1.26 -20.27
CA GLN A 262 15.77 -0.89 -20.01
C GLN A 262 15.54 0.58 -20.39
N ARG A 263 14.31 0.85 -20.83
CA ARG A 263 13.81 2.16 -21.23
C ARG A 263 12.47 2.43 -20.56
N GLY A 264 12.12 3.70 -20.47
CA GLY A 264 10.83 4.13 -19.97
C GLY A 264 10.55 5.58 -20.36
N THR A 265 9.31 5.99 -20.17
CA THR A 265 8.83 7.34 -20.47
C THR A 265 8.42 8.06 -19.18
N LEU A 266 8.68 9.36 -19.13
CA LEU A 266 8.39 10.23 -17.98
C LEU A 266 6.94 10.72 -18.03
N VAL A 267 6.15 10.27 -17.04
CA VAL A 267 4.69 10.46 -16.96
C VAL A 267 4.29 11.35 -15.77
N SER A 268 3.01 11.73 -15.70
CA SER A 268 2.47 12.39 -14.51
C SER A 268 2.39 11.42 -13.32
N PRO A 269 2.59 11.86 -12.07
CA PRO A 269 2.34 11.05 -10.87
C PRO A 269 0.91 10.48 -10.76
N ASP A 270 -0.08 11.13 -11.40
CA ASP A 270 -1.46 10.63 -11.46
C ASP A 270 -1.69 9.56 -12.54
N GLU A 271 -0.77 9.39 -13.50
CA GLU A 271 -0.98 8.46 -14.61
C GLU A 271 -1.09 6.98 -14.17
N PRO A 272 -0.29 6.45 -13.22
CA PRO A 272 -0.48 5.11 -12.68
C PRO A 272 -1.92 4.92 -12.19
N ARG A 273 -2.42 5.86 -11.38
CA ARG A 273 -3.81 5.83 -10.85
C ARG A 273 -4.84 5.87 -11.99
N ARG A 274 -4.69 6.78 -12.95
CA ARG A 274 -5.63 6.97 -14.07
C ARG A 274 -5.61 5.85 -15.13
N GLU A 275 -4.48 5.14 -15.29
CA GLU A 275 -4.39 3.98 -16.21
C GLU A 275 -4.80 2.66 -15.54
N THR A 276 -4.56 2.50 -14.23
CA THR A 276 -4.62 1.19 -13.55
C THR A 276 -5.48 1.11 -12.28
N GLY A 277 -5.96 2.24 -11.75
CA GLY A 277 -6.65 2.34 -10.45
C GLY A 277 -5.76 2.04 -9.24
N VAL A 278 -4.46 1.83 -9.44
CA VAL A 278 -3.51 1.52 -8.37
C VAL A 278 -3.19 2.78 -7.57
N TYR A 279 -3.37 2.68 -6.26
CA TYR A 279 -2.99 3.73 -5.32
C TYR A 279 -1.48 4.00 -5.33
N TRP A 280 -1.09 5.25 -5.54
CA TRP A 280 0.30 5.67 -5.79
C TRP A 280 0.90 6.54 -4.66
N GLY A 281 0.35 6.42 -3.45
CA GLY A 281 0.77 7.20 -2.28
C GLY A 281 0.01 8.52 -2.08
N TYR A 282 0.47 9.30 -1.11
CA TYR A 282 -0.05 10.64 -0.82
C TYR A 282 1.02 11.71 -1.05
N GLN A 283 0.60 12.92 -1.42
CA GLN A 283 1.44 14.12 -1.29
C GLN A 283 1.31 14.69 0.12
N VAL A 284 2.31 15.45 0.59
CA VAL A 284 2.28 16.07 1.93
C VAL A 284 2.46 17.57 1.79
N ARG A 285 1.43 18.32 2.18
CA ARG A 285 1.40 19.80 2.17
C ARG A 285 1.50 20.33 3.59
N ILE A 286 2.07 21.52 3.76
CA ILE A 286 2.08 22.26 5.03
C ILE A 286 1.21 23.52 4.87
N ALA A 287 0.36 23.78 5.85
CA ALA A 287 -0.46 24.98 5.97
C ALA A 287 -0.09 25.73 7.27
N HIS A 288 -0.07 27.06 7.26
CA HIS A 288 0.33 27.84 8.45
C HIS A 288 -0.85 28.20 9.37
N SER A 289 -2.08 27.82 9.00
CA SER A 289 -3.35 28.21 9.64
C SER A 289 -4.50 27.42 9.01
N LEU A 290 -5.73 27.50 9.57
CA LEU A 290 -6.91 26.77 9.08
C LEU A 290 -7.33 27.24 7.67
N SER A 291 -7.34 28.54 7.41
CA SER A 291 -7.62 29.15 6.09
C SER A 291 -6.59 28.77 5.01
N ASP A 292 -5.32 28.54 5.38
CA ASP A 292 -4.26 28.08 4.47
C ASP A 292 -4.52 26.66 3.94
N ILE A 293 -5.38 25.87 4.60
CA ILE A 293 -5.81 24.55 4.11
C ILE A 293 -6.63 24.74 2.83
N PHE A 294 -7.67 25.56 2.87
CA PHE A 294 -8.58 25.79 1.73
C PHE A 294 -7.95 26.66 0.64
N THR A 295 -7.27 27.75 1.00
CA THR A 295 -6.78 28.76 0.04
C THR A 295 -5.54 28.33 -0.76
N LYS A 296 -4.79 27.34 -0.27
CA LYS A 296 -3.58 26.81 -0.92
C LYS A 296 -3.77 25.38 -1.45
N SER A 297 -4.97 25.07 -1.91
CA SER A 297 -5.31 23.80 -2.56
C SER A 297 -4.44 23.55 -3.81
N PRO A 298 -4.00 22.30 -4.08
CA PRO A 298 -3.24 21.97 -5.29
C PRO A 298 -4.12 21.87 -6.56
N TYR A 299 -5.45 21.99 -6.43
CA TYR A 299 -6.42 21.82 -7.50
C TYR A 299 -6.96 23.16 -8.02
N GLU A 300 -7.07 23.31 -9.34
CA GLU A 300 -7.57 24.54 -10.01
C GLU A 300 -9.00 24.92 -9.58
N SER A 301 -9.83 23.93 -9.22
CA SER A 301 -11.21 24.11 -8.74
C SER A 301 -11.32 24.21 -7.22
N SER A 302 -10.20 24.24 -6.49
CA SER A 302 -10.14 23.93 -5.06
C SER A 302 -10.75 22.55 -4.72
N TYR A 303 -10.99 22.32 -3.43
CA TYR A 303 -11.81 21.23 -2.91
C TYR A 303 -13.29 21.54 -3.16
N ASP A 304 -14.04 20.59 -3.71
CA ASP A 304 -15.45 20.77 -4.09
C ASP A 304 -16.44 20.30 -3.02
N VAL A 305 -15.95 19.47 -2.09
CA VAL A 305 -16.65 19.10 -0.86
C VAL A 305 -15.66 19.16 0.29
N THR A 306 -16.09 19.75 1.39
CA THR A 306 -15.32 19.91 2.62
C THR A 306 -16.09 19.32 3.81
N LEU A 307 -15.41 18.51 4.61
CA LEU A 307 -16.00 17.79 5.74
C LEU A 307 -15.17 17.99 7.02
N GLY A 308 -15.75 18.60 8.04
CA GLY A 308 -15.15 18.71 9.37
C GLY A 308 -15.61 17.57 10.28
N THR A 309 -14.70 17.00 11.07
CA THR A 309 -15.04 15.96 12.06
C THR A 309 -15.07 16.54 13.48
N SER A 310 -16.17 16.35 14.20
CA SER A 310 -16.33 16.82 15.58
C SER A 310 -17.34 15.97 16.36
N ASP A 311 -17.20 15.87 17.68
CA ASP A 311 -18.15 15.16 18.55
C ASP A 311 -19.53 15.86 18.60
N ARG A 312 -19.58 17.16 18.30
CA ARG A 312 -20.82 17.94 18.20
C ARG A 312 -21.46 17.96 16.81
N GLY A 313 -20.81 17.37 15.80
CA GLY A 313 -21.32 17.33 14.42
C GLY A 313 -22.50 16.37 14.22
N THR A 314 -23.11 16.43 13.04
CA THR A 314 -24.23 15.56 12.63
C THR A 314 -23.84 14.07 12.69
N ASN A 315 -24.78 13.20 13.09
CA ASN A 315 -24.51 11.78 13.31
C ASN A 315 -24.23 11.05 11.98
N VAL A 316 -23.05 10.40 11.85
CA VAL A 316 -22.67 9.64 10.63
C VAL A 316 -23.66 8.52 10.24
N HIS A 317 -24.49 8.04 11.16
CA HIS A 317 -25.56 7.08 10.82
C HIS A 317 -26.77 7.72 10.13
N GLU A 318 -27.02 9.01 10.33
CA GLU A 318 -28.11 9.77 9.72
C GLU A 318 -27.75 10.27 8.30
N VAL A 319 -26.44 10.45 8.03
CA VAL A 319 -25.92 10.69 6.67
C VAL A 319 -26.29 9.49 5.76
N PRO A 320 -27.01 9.68 4.63
CA PRO A 320 -27.36 8.57 3.76
C PRO A 320 -26.14 7.94 3.06
N ASN A 321 -26.23 6.66 2.69
CA ASN A 321 -25.17 6.03 1.90
C ASN A 321 -25.12 6.63 0.49
N ARG A 322 -23.90 6.93 0.00
CA ARG A 322 -23.62 7.60 -1.29
C ARG A 322 -24.29 8.97 -1.47
N SER A 323 -24.56 9.71 -0.38
CA SER A 323 -25.09 11.09 -0.48
C SER A 323 -24.04 12.12 -0.88
N VAL A 324 -22.77 11.90 -0.53
CA VAL A 324 -21.70 12.88 -0.68
C VAL A 324 -20.96 12.64 -1.99
N GLN A 325 -21.36 13.35 -3.06
CA GLN A 325 -20.73 13.26 -4.38
C GLN A 325 -19.58 14.26 -4.50
N TYR A 326 -18.40 13.82 -4.96
CA TYR A 326 -17.19 14.64 -4.95
C TYR A 326 -16.17 14.33 -6.05
N LYS A 327 -15.36 15.33 -6.37
CA LYS A 327 -14.19 15.29 -7.27
C LYS A 327 -12.87 15.52 -6.50
N HIS A 328 -12.87 16.36 -5.47
CA HIS A 328 -11.72 16.74 -4.65
C HIS A 328 -12.17 16.95 -3.19
N LEU A 329 -12.44 15.86 -2.47
CA LEU A 329 -12.93 15.92 -1.09
C LEU A 329 -11.81 16.23 -0.11
N LEU A 330 -12.06 17.16 0.81
CA LEU A 330 -11.22 17.47 1.97
C LEU A 330 -11.91 17.01 3.26
N ILE A 331 -11.23 16.20 4.09
CA ILE A 331 -11.67 15.86 5.45
C ILE A 331 -10.71 16.51 6.46
N VAL A 332 -11.22 17.38 7.34
CA VAL A 332 -10.42 18.13 8.33
C VAL A 332 -10.67 17.59 9.73
N PHE A 333 -9.58 17.20 10.41
CA PHE A 333 -9.60 16.64 11.75
C PHE A 333 -9.16 17.67 12.80
N GLY A 334 -9.80 17.63 13.97
CA GLY A 334 -9.43 18.47 15.12
C GLY A 334 -8.16 18.01 15.85
N GLY A 335 -7.58 18.95 16.61
CA GLY A 335 -6.52 18.69 17.58
C GLY A 335 -7.09 18.25 18.94
N LEU A 336 -6.31 18.42 20.01
CA LEU A 336 -6.78 18.10 21.37
C LEU A 336 -7.96 18.99 21.81
N GLN A 337 -8.05 20.22 21.28
CA GLN A 337 -9.13 21.18 21.51
C GLN A 337 -10.07 21.28 20.30
N GLY A 338 -10.16 20.22 19.49
CA GLY A 338 -11.04 20.15 18.32
C GLY A 338 -10.61 21.05 17.16
N LEU A 339 -11.59 21.63 16.47
CA LEU A 339 -11.43 22.58 15.35
C LEU A 339 -11.73 24.02 15.77
N GLU A 340 -12.32 24.20 16.94
CA GLU A 340 -12.72 25.45 17.56
C GLU A 340 -11.50 26.30 17.89
N GLU A 341 -10.49 25.70 18.51
CA GLU A 341 -9.19 26.34 18.78
C GLU A 341 -8.45 26.70 17.49
N ALA A 342 -8.55 25.86 16.45
CA ALA A 342 -7.91 26.12 15.15
C ALA A 342 -8.55 27.29 14.37
N LEU A 343 -9.84 27.53 14.60
CA LEU A 343 -10.58 28.69 14.09
C LEU A 343 -10.25 29.95 14.91
N ALA A 344 -10.32 29.87 16.23
CA ALA A 344 -10.02 30.99 17.12
C ALA A 344 -8.57 31.52 17.01
N ASN A 345 -7.64 30.70 16.50
CA ASN A 345 -6.24 31.07 16.25
C ASN A 345 -5.93 31.57 14.82
N ASP A 346 -6.93 31.73 13.94
CA ASP A 346 -6.73 32.21 12.56
C ASP A 346 -7.48 33.53 12.28
N ASP A 347 -6.77 34.66 12.50
CA ASP A 347 -7.26 36.04 12.32
C ASP A 347 -7.90 36.34 10.94
N LYS A 348 -7.71 35.47 9.93
CA LYS A 348 -8.31 35.63 8.59
C LYS A 348 -9.75 35.11 8.51
N LEU A 349 -10.18 34.26 9.44
CA LEU A 349 -11.51 33.65 9.45
C LEU A 349 -12.43 34.45 10.39
N THR A 350 -13.48 35.04 9.82
CA THR A 350 -14.41 35.93 10.55
C THR A 350 -15.70 35.19 10.95
N VAL A 351 -15.57 33.96 11.42
CA VAL A 351 -16.68 33.02 11.66
C VAL A 351 -16.54 32.45 13.06
N ASP A 352 -17.63 32.42 13.83
CA ASP A 352 -17.61 32.00 15.24
C ASP A 352 -17.74 30.47 15.44
N ASP A 353 -18.28 29.75 14.45
CA ASP A 353 -18.55 28.30 14.52
C ASP A 353 -17.81 27.53 13.41
N PRO A 354 -17.00 26.51 13.73
CA PRO A 354 -16.35 25.67 12.73
C PRO A 354 -17.32 24.95 11.78
N GLU A 355 -18.57 24.65 12.17
CA GLU A 355 -19.55 23.99 11.28
C GLU A 355 -19.77 24.82 9.99
N MET A 356 -19.77 26.14 10.11
CA MET A 356 -19.97 27.08 9.00
C MET A 356 -18.77 27.17 8.03
N LEU A 357 -17.66 26.45 8.29
CA LEU A 357 -16.51 26.34 7.38
C LEU A 357 -16.58 25.12 6.45
N PHE A 358 -17.56 24.23 6.64
CA PHE A 358 -17.64 22.94 5.95
C PHE A 358 -19.00 22.71 5.31
N ASP A 359 -19.04 22.02 4.18
CA ASP A 359 -20.29 21.56 3.57
C ASP A 359 -20.98 20.49 4.44
N HIS A 360 -20.17 19.73 5.19
CA HIS A 360 -20.62 18.70 6.12
C HIS A 360 -19.83 18.76 7.44
N TYR A 361 -20.51 18.78 8.58
CA TYR A 361 -19.88 18.68 9.91
C TYR A 361 -20.41 17.44 10.62
N VAL A 362 -19.55 16.47 10.94
CA VAL A 362 -19.96 15.07 11.22
C VAL A 362 -19.31 14.49 12.47
N ASN A 363 -20.13 13.93 13.36
CA ASN A 363 -19.73 13.02 14.42
C ASN A 363 -19.61 11.59 13.86
N VAL A 364 -18.38 11.12 13.78
CA VAL A 364 -17.99 9.82 13.21
C VAL A 364 -18.10 8.63 14.17
N LEU A 365 -18.34 8.86 15.47
CA LEU A 365 -18.58 7.82 16.47
C LEU A 365 -19.62 8.24 17.53
N PRO A 366 -20.92 8.27 17.17
CA PRO A 366 -21.98 8.59 18.13
C PRO A 366 -21.99 7.60 19.30
N ARG A 367 -22.16 8.11 20.53
CA ARG A 367 -22.11 7.33 21.80
C ARG A 367 -20.75 6.66 22.07
N GLN A 368 -19.65 7.33 21.74
CA GLN A 368 -18.30 6.95 22.15
C GLN A 368 -18.19 6.67 23.66
N GLY A 369 -17.50 5.58 24.03
CA GLY A 369 -17.30 5.19 25.43
C GLY A 369 -16.14 5.91 26.15
N SER A 370 -15.28 6.60 25.39
CA SER A 370 -14.26 7.52 25.93
C SER A 370 -14.79 8.95 25.93
N ARG A 371 -14.32 9.79 26.86
CA ARG A 371 -14.61 11.25 26.81
C ARG A 371 -14.01 11.91 25.57
N THR A 372 -12.84 11.44 25.12
CA THR A 372 -12.14 11.97 23.95
C THR A 372 -11.63 10.83 23.08
N ILE A 373 -11.68 11.03 21.77
CA ILE A 373 -11.02 10.20 20.76
C ILE A 373 -9.82 11.00 20.27
N ARG A 374 -8.64 10.37 20.16
CA ARG A 374 -7.44 11.08 19.67
C ARG A 374 -7.47 11.20 18.16
N THR A 375 -6.76 12.18 17.60
CA THR A 375 -6.74 12.44 16.16
C THR A 375 -6.27 11.21 15.35
N GLU A 376 -5.29 10.44 15.83
CA GLU A 376 -4.82 9.21 15.17
C GLU A 376 -5.82 8.04 15.22
N GLU A 377 -6.75 8.06 16.19
CA GLU A 377 -7.83 7.08 16.35
C GLU A 377 -9.05 7.49 15.50
N ALA A 378 -9.46 8.76 15.63
CA ALA A 378 -10.58 9.37 14.92
C ALA A 378 -10.41 9.29 13.41
N LEU A 379 -9.18 9.44 12.90
CA LEU A 379 -8.86 9.37 11.48
C LEU A 379 -9.08 7.96 10.89
N LEU A 380 -8.80 6.89 11.64
CA LEU A 380 -9.15 5.52 11.23
C LEU A 380 -10.67 5.28 11.27
N ILE A 381 -11.34 5.79 12.31
CA ILE A 381 -12.79 5.60 12.50
C ILE A 381 -13.60 6.36 11.44
N ALA A 382 -13.24 7.63 11.19
CA ALA A 382 -13.88 8.49 10.19
C ALA A 382 -13.78 7.92 8.78
N LEU A 383 -12.58 7.54 8.34
CA LEU A 383 -12.37 7.03 6.99
C LEU A 383 -13.08 5.68 6.77
N ALA A 384 -13.24 4.86 7.81
CA ALA A 384 -14.09 3.67 7.77
C ALA A 384 -15.59 4.01 7.71
N ALA A 385 -16.08 4.86 8.61
CA ALA A 385 -17.50 5.18 8.74
C ALA A 385 -18.05 5.97 7.53
N LEU A 386 -17.21 6.82 6.91
CA LEU A 386 -17.56 7.60 5.72
C LEU A 386 -17.45 6.79 4.43
N GLN A 387 -16.79 5.63 4.41
CA GLN A 387 -16.52 4.85 3.18
C GLN A 387 -17.80 4.49 2.38
N GLU A 388 -18.94 4.27 3.05
CA GLU A 388 -20.23 4.01 2.38
C GLU A 388 -21.04 5.29 2.07
N LYS A 389 -20.67 6.42 2.66
CA LYS A 389 -21.35 7.73 2.53
C LYS A 389 -20.84 8.52 1.33
N LEU A 390 -19.55 8.37 1.06
CA LEU A 390 -18.82 9.02 -0.01
C LEU A 390 -19.09 8.33 -1.37
N GLN A 391 -19.27 9.13 -2.42
CA GLN A 391 -19.39 8.68 -3.81
C GLN A 391 -18.47 9.52 -4.71
N PRO A 392 -17.34 8.98 -5.20
CA PRO A 392 -16.52 9.71 -6.17
C PRO A 392 -17.27 9.88 -7.51
N GLU A 393 -17.27 11.09 -8.06
CA GLU A 393 -17.74 11.39 -9.42
C GLU A 393 -17.01 10.53 -10.46
N LEU A 394 -15.69 10.41 -10.30
CA LEU A 394 -14.81 9.60 -11.14
C LEU A 394 -14.07 8.57 -10.27
N ALA A 395 -14.68 7.40 -10.13
CA ALA A 395 -14.09 6.26 -9.42
C ALA A 395 -12.77 5.78 -10.08
N ASP A 396 -11.89 5.20 -9.27
CA ASP A 396 -10.69 4.52 -9.76
C ASP A 396 -11.04 3.32 -10.66
N VAL A 397 -10.23 3.08 -11.68
CA VAL A 397 -10.44 1.96 -12.62
C VAL A 397 -10.05 0.65 -11.93
N GLU A 398 -11.03 -0.14 -11.46
CA GLU A 398 -10.79 -1.46 -10.88
C GLU A 398 -10.23 -2.44 -11.94
N THR A 399 -8.91 -2.46 -12.11
CA THR A 399 -8.19 -3.51 -12.85
C THR A 399 -7.60 -4.50 -11.85
N ASP A 400 -7.88 -5.80 -12.05
CA ASP A 400 -7.30 -6.84 -11.21
C ASP A 400 -5.80 -6.99 -11.53
N LEU A 401 -4.99 -6.40 -10.65
CA LEU A 401 -3.54 -6.40 -10.70
C LEU A 401 -2.93 -7.23 -9.57
N SER A 402 -3.72 -8.15 -8.99
CA SER A 402 -3.30 -9.04 -7.90
C SER A 402 -2.05 -9.87 -8.23
N ASP A 403 -1.76 -10.10 -9.52
CA ASP A 403 -0.57 -10.85 -9.96
C ASP A 403 0.67 -9.97 -10.24
N LEU A 404 0.54 -8.63 -10.19
CA LEU A 404 1.62 -7.68 -10.50
C LEU A 404 2.00 -6.75 -9.33
N LEU A 405 1.16 -6.66 -8.31
CA LEU A 405 1.44 -5.92 -7.07
C LEU A 405 1.99 -6.83 -5.96
N PRO A 406 2.88 -6.35 -5.08
CA PRO A 406 3.36 -7.13 -3.94
C PRO A 406 2.19 -7.52 -3.01
N ARG A 407 2.07 -8.80 -2.69
CA ARG A 407 1.05 -9.31 -1.75
C ARG A 407 1.57 -9.36 -0.32
N SER A 408 0.66 -9.50 0.64
CA SER A 408 1.00 -9.94 2.01
C SER A 408 1.74 -11.28 2.01
N GLU A 409 1.45 -12.15 1.03
CA GLU A 409 2.13 -13.42 0.77
C GLU A 409 3.64 -13.22 0.47
N ASP A 410 4.02 -12.11 -0.20
CA ASP A 410 5.41 -11.72 -0.50
C ASP A 410 6.18 -11.11 0.69
N THR A 411 5.56 -11.05 1.88
CA THR A 411 6.25 -10.64 3.12
C THR A 411 7.03 -11.78 3.78
N GLY A 412 6.96 -12.99 3.23
CA GLY A 412 7.71 -14.17 3.68
C GLY A 412 6.96 -15.07 4.67
N THR A 413 5.76 -14.68 5.12
CA THR A 413 4.95 -15.50 6.04
C THR A 413 3.97 -16.37 5.25
N PHE A 414 4.41 -17.56 4.85
CA PHE A 414 3.63 -18.51 4.04
C PHE A 414 2.48 -19.18 4.83
N MET A 415 1.45 -18.41 5.19
CA MET A 415 0.24 -18.91 5.87
C MET A 415 -0.76 -19.56 4.90
N GLY A 416 -0.31 -20.59 4.18
CA GLY A 416 -1.18 -21.38 3.30
C GLY A 416 -2.39 -21.92 4.07
N ARG A 417 -3.61 -21.66 3.56
CA ARG A 417 -4.89 -22.04 4.21
C ARG A 417 -4.93 -23.52 4.62
N ASP A 418 -4.34 -24.39 3.82
CA ASP A 418 -4.28 -25.85 4.06
C ASP A 418 -3.45 -26.24 5.30
N VAL A 419 -2.49 -25.40 5.70
CA VAL A 419 -1.69 -25.60 6.92
C VAL A 419 -2.53 -25.36 8.18
N LEU A 420 -3.49 -24.44 8.12
CA LEU A 420 -4.45 -24.21 9.22
C LEU A 420 -5.46 -25.37 9.32
N ILE A 421 -5.93 -25.90 8.19
CA ILE A 421 -6.84 -27.06 8.16
C ILE A 421 -6.13 -28.30 8.69
N SER A 422 -4.93 -28.62 8.19
CA SER A 422 -4.17 -29.80 8.64
C SER A 422 -3.76 -29.70 10.12
N LYS A 423 -3.35 -28.54 10.63
CA LYS A 423 -3.10 -28.35 12.07
C LYS A 423 -4.36 -28.51 12.91
N LYS A 424 -5.52 -28.00 12.46
CA LYS A 424 -6.81 -28.15 13.16
C LYS A 424 -7.31 -29.61 13.16
N GLN A 425 -7.06 -30.37 12.09
CA GLN A 425 -7.33 -31.81 12.04
C GLN A 425 -6.37 -32.61 12.92
N LYS A 426 -5.05 -32.32 12.89
CA LYS A 426 -4.07 -33.00 13.75
C LYS A 426 -4.36 -32.76 15.24
N LYS A 427 -4.77 -31.54 15.62
CA LYS A 427 -5.16 -31.21 17.00
C LYS A 427 -6.53 -31.79 17.41
N ARG A 428 -7.35 -32.28 16.47
CA ARG A 428 -8.54 -33.12 16.78
C ARG A 428 -8.16 -34.57 17.01
N LYS A 429 -7.41 -35.20 16.09
CA LYS A 429 -6.96 -36.60 16.25
C LYS A 429 -6.15 -36.84 17.53
N LEU A 430 -5.27 -35.89 17.91
CA LEU A 430 -4.51 -35.94 19.17
C LEU A 430 -5.37 -35.80 20.45
N VAL A 431 -6.69 -35.64 20.34
CA VAL A 431 -7.64 -35.62 21.46
C VAL A 431 -8.58 -36.85 21.42
N GLU A 432 -8.62 -37.60 20.31
CA GLU A 432 -9.41 -38.84 20.17
C GLU A 432 -8.59 -40.11 20.43
N GLU A 433 -7.25 -40.02 20.43
CA GLU A 433 -6.31 -41.16 20.56
C GLU A 433 -5.52 -41.10 21.89
N ALA A 434 -6.20 -40.88 23.02
CA ALA A 434 -5.65 -41.00 24.38
C ALA A 434 -6.49 -42.01 25.21
N PRO A 435 -5.91 -43.11 25.72
CA PRO A 435 -6.64 -44.09 26.51
C PRO A 435 -6.81 -43.66 27.98
N GLU A 436 -7.93 -44.01 28.58
CA GLU A 436 -8.10 -43.98 30.04
C GLU A 436 -7.51 -45.25 30.64
N GLU A 437 -6.48 -45.12 31.48
CA GLU A 437 -6.02 -46.18 32.38
C GLU A 437 -6.25 -45.74 33.83
N THR A 438 -7.18 -46.41 34.52
CA THR A 438 -7.50 -46.17 35.93
C THR A 438 -7.01 -47.34 36.79
N GLU A 439 -5.89 -47.16 37.49
CA GLU A 439 -5.48 -48.09 38.54
C GLU A 439 -6.27 -47.84 39.84
N VAL A 440 -6.79 -48.92 40.43
CA VAL A 440 -7.37 -48.93 41.79
C VAL A 440 -6.86 -50.19 42.48
N THR A 441 -6.46 -50.06 43.75
CA THR A 441 -5.72 -51.08 44.52
C THR A 441 -6.58 -52.22 45.10
N GLU A 442 -5.90 -53.29 45.53
CA GLU A 442 -6.45 -54.62 45.80
C GLU A 442 -7.28 -54.78 47.10
N GLU A 443 -8.36 -55.59 46.99
CA GLU A 443 -8.88 -56.69 47.85
C GLU A 443 -8.68 -56.75 49.39
N PRO A 444 -9.46 -57.59 50.16
CA PRO A 444 -10.38 -58.70 49.78
C PRO A 444 -11.87 -58.41 50.15
N ALA A 445 -12.87 -59.31 50.22
CA ALA A 445 -12.93 -60.79 50.27
C ALA A 445 -14.28 -61.35 49.69
N PRO A 446 -14.43 -62.67 49.47
CA PRO A 446 -15.47 -63.22 48.57
C PRO A 446 -16.68 -63.91 49.25
N LYS A 447 -17.77 -64.12 48.48
CA LYS A 447 -18.49 -65.42 48.38
C LYS A 447 -19.52 -65.56 47.25
N GLU A 448 -19.37 -66.66 46.49
CA GLU A 448 -20.38 -67.60 45.94
C GLU A 448 -21.56 -67.18 45.01
N ALA A 449 -21.51 -67.76 43.80
CA ALA A 449 -22.58 -68.49 43.08
C ALA A 449 -23.58 -67.79 42.11
N THR A 450 -24.00 -68.60 41.13
CA THR A 450 -24.88 -68.33 39.96
C THR A 450 -26.28 -68.98 40.19
N PRO A 451 -27.31 -68.95 39.29
CA PRO A 451 -27.34 -68.58 37.86
C PRO A 451 -28.59 -67.78 37.34
N SER A 452 -28.71 -67.69 36.01
CA SER A 452 -29.79 -67.09 35.18
C SER A 452 -30.95 -68.12 34.91
N PRO A 453 -32.00 -67.99 34.01
CA PRO A 453 -32.12 -67.14 32.78
C PRO A 453 -33.54 -66.78 32.17
N ARG A 454 -33.57 -66.18 30.94
CA ARG A 454 -34.64 -66.23 29.85
C ARG A 454 -35.97 -65.41 30.03
N LYS A 455 -36.77 -64.97 29.01
CA LYS A 455 -36.78 -65.10 27.50
C LYS A 455 -37.76 -64.10 26.75
N ILE A 456 -37.57 -63.91 25.40
CA ILE A 456 -38.52 -63.44 24.31
C ILE A 456 -38.77 -61.89 24.20
N VAL A 457 -38.89 -61.11 23.07
CA VAL A 457 -39.15 -61.21 21.57
C VAL A 457 -40.64 -60.99 21.15
N PRO A 458 -41.11 -60.35 20.01
CA PRO A 458 -40.53 -59.74 18.77
C PRO A 458 -40.71 -58.18 18.67
N ILE A 459 -40.51 -57.34 17.62
CA ILE A 459 -40.43 -57.32 16.11
C ILE A 459 -41.83 -57.23 15.41
N PRO A 460 -42.21 -56.26 14.50
CA PRO A 460 -41.53 -55.87 13.22
C PRO A 460 -41.35 -54.34 12.85
N LYS A 461 -41.94 -53.82 11.74
CA LYS A 461 -41.54 -52.66 10.85
C LYS A 461 -42.73 -52.09 10.00
N PRO A 462 -42.65 -51.09 9.05
CA PRO A 462 -41.52 -50.26 8.50
C PRO A 462 -41.83 -48.74 8.20
N VAL A 463 -40.95 -48.07 7.40
CA VAL A 463 -41.07 -46.79 6.62
C VAL A 463 -40.33 -45.53 7.16
N VAL A 464 -39.79 -44.72 6.21
CA VAL A 464 -38.77 -43.62 6.26
C VAL A 464 -38.96 -42.80 4.94
N PRO A 465 -38.58 -41.50 4.75
CA PRO A 465 -37.74 -40.56 5.54
C PRO A 465 -38.42 -39.18 5.86
N ALA A 466 -37.62 -38.15 6.20
CA ALA A 466 -38.02 -36.72 6.28
C ALA A 466 -36.83 -35.76 5.96
N PRO A 467 -37.04 -34.52 5.47
CA PRO A 467 -35.96 -33.55 5.18
C PRO A 467 -35.93 -32.28 6.07
N ALA A 468 -34.72 -31.74 6.24
CA ALA A 468 -34.33 -30.34 6.54
C ALA A 468 -34.96 -29.53 7.72
N ARG A 469 -34.10 -28.82 8.46
CA ARG A 469 -34.43 -27.70 9.36
C ARG A 469 -33.83 -26.39 8.81
N LEU A 470 -34.48 -25.26 9.09
CA LEU A 470 -33.90 -23.91 9.01
C LEU A 470 -33.94 -23.25 10.39
N SER A 471 -32.99 -22.36 10.66
CA SER A 471 -32.80 -21.67 11.95
C SER A 471 -33.54 -20.33 12.02
N ALA A 472 -34.07 -19.98 13.20
CA ALA A 472 -34.74 -18.70 13.45
C ALA A 472 -33.77 -17.59 13.92
N ASN A 473 -34.15 -16.33 13.69
CA ASN A 473 -33.43 -15.15 14.17
C ASN A 473 -33.69 -14.89 15.67
N PRO A 474 -32.70 -14.38 16.45
CA PRO A 474 -32.83 -14.20 17.90
C PRO A 474 -33.16 -12.78 18.37
N PHE A 475 -33.60 -11.87 17.49
CA PHE A 475 -33.89 -10.47 17.85
C PHE A 475 -35.33 -10.07 17.50
N GLY A 476 -36.08 -9.67 18.54
CA GLY A 476 -37.43 -9.10 18.48
C GLY A 476 -37.88 -8.72 19.90
N ASP A 477 -38.38 -7.49 20.08
CA ASP A 477 -38.77 -6.94 21.38
C ASP A 477 -40.01 -7.59 22.00
N PRO A 478 -40.15 -7.48 23.33
CA PRO A 478 -41.45 -7.26 23.95
C PRO A 478 -41.47 -6.00 24.84
N SER A 479 -42.37 -5.07 24.52
CA SER A 479 -42.62 -3.90 25.37
C SER A 479 -43.55 -4.21 26.55
N ALA A 480 -43.22 -3.66 27.73
CA ALA A 480 -44.11 -3.35 28.83
C ALA A 480 -44.86 -4.49 29.57
N THR A 481 -44.48 -4.70 30.83
CA THR A 481 -45.45 -4.97 31.91
C THR A 481 -44.96 -4.27 33.18
N LYS A 482 -45.87 -3.72 34.00
CA LYS A 482 -45.51 -2.97 35.22
C LYS A 482 -45.58 -3.86 36.46
N THR A 483 -44.50 -3.88 37.24
CA THR A 483 -44.54 -4.08 38.69
C THR A 483 -43.39 -3.30 39.32
N ALA A 484 -43.57 -2.79 40.54
CA ALA A 484 -42.54 -2.07 41.29
C ALA A 484 -42.09 -2.91 42.48
N MET A 485 -40.79 -2.86 42.80
CA MET A 485 -40.28 -3.07 44.16
C MET A 485 -38.83 -2.58 44.27
N GLU A 486 -38.68 -1.52 45.06
CA GLU A 486 -37.61 -1.17 46.03
C GLU A 486 -36.11 -1.33 45.69
N ASP A 487 -35.31 -0.39 46.23
CA ASP A 487 -33.87 -0.25 45.99
C ASP A 487 -33.00 -1.25 46.75
N ASP A 488 -31.92 -1.71 46.11
CA ASP A 488 -30.72 -2.22 46.79
C ASP A 488 -29.46 -1.77 46.01
N PHE A 489 -28.77 -0.75 46.53
CA PHE A 489 -27.52 -0.22 45.96
C PHE A 489 -26.34 -0.69 46.83
N GLU A 490 -25.60 -1.70 46.38
CA GLU A 490 -24.46 -2.24 47.15
C GLU A 490 -23.24 -1.30 47.10
N VAL A 491 -23.14 -0.41 48.09
CA VAL A 491 -22.00 0.52 48.24
C VAL A 491 -20.85 -0.18 48.94
N VAL A 492 -19.79 -0.52 48.19
CA VAL A 492 -18.55 -1.10 48.74
C VAL A 492 -17.76 -0.04 49.54
N PRO A 493 -17.52 -0.22 50.86
CA PRO A 493 -16.85 0.78 51.68
C PRO A 493 -15.32 0.65 51.61
N THR A 494 -14.61 1.73 51.24
CA THR A 494 -13.15 1.80 51.33
C THR A 494 -12.69 2.03 52.78
N THR A 495 -11.91 1.10 53.33
CA THR A 495 -11.45 1.12 54.73
C THR A 495 -10.30 2.10 54.96
N VAL A 496 -10.59 3.24 55.60
CA VAL A 496 -9.57 4.22 56.02
C VAL A 496 -8.95 3.81 57.35
N GLY A 497 -7.77 3.19 57.31
CA GLY A 497 -6.95 2.88 58.49
C GLY A 497 -5.80 3.88 58.67
N ASN A 498 -5.77 4.62 59.80
CA ASN A 498 -4.78 5.67 60.05
C ASN A 498 -3.99 5.45 61.35
N ARG A 499 -2.69 5.14 61.24
CA ARG A 499 -1.72 5.26 62.35
C ARG A 499 -0.29 5.50 61.82
N LYS A 500 0.56 6.14 62.62
CA LYS A 500 1.90 6.63 62.25
C LYS A 500 3.04 5.81 62.87
N THR A 501 4.28 6.09 62.44
CA THR A 501 5.60 5.74 63.05
C THR A 501 5.98 4.23 63.02
N ASN A 502 7.23 3.81 62.74
CA ASN A 502 8.53 4.49 62.62
C ASN A 502 9.49 3.82 61.60
N ALA A 503 10.39 4.63 61.02
CA ALA A 503 11.81 4.39 60.65
C ALA A 503 12.34 3.18 59.81
N SER A 504 13.42 3.52 59.07
CA SER A 504 14.55 2.70 58.54
C SER A 504 14.41 1.69 57.38
N ASP A 505 15.15 2.03 56.32
CA ASP A 505 15.99 1.22 55.40
C ASP A 505 15.46 0.34 54.24
N SER A 506 16.19 0.52 53.13
CA SER A 506 16.58 -0.40 52.03
C SER A 506 15.55 -1.08 51.11
N ASP A 507 15.77 -0.77 49.82
CA ASP A 507 15.81 -1.67 48.66
C ASP A 507 14.51 -2.11 47.94
N ASP A 508 14.73 -2.49 46.67
CA ASP A 508 13.75 -2.74 45.61
C ASP A 508 12.82 -3.93 45.89
N GLU A 509 11.56 -3.83 45.45
CA GLU A 509 11.11 -4.77 44.40
C GLU A 509 9.96 -4.19 43.54
N LEU A 510 10.08 -4.38 42.23
CA LEU A 510 9.01 -4.15 41.25
C LEU A 510 8.31 -5.48 40.92
N SER A 511 7.07 -5.40 40.44
CA SER A 511 6.29 -6.49 39.82
C SER A 511 5.60 -7.48 40.75
N ARG A 512 4.30 -7.27 40.96
CA ARG A 512 3.26 -8.02 40.22
C ARG A 512 1.88 -7.36 40.31
N PHE A 513 1.16 -7.38 39.20
CA PHE A 513 -0.31 -7.36 39.14
C PHE A 513 -0.68 -8.69 38.47
N ASP A 514 -1.62 -9.42 39.07
CA ASP A 514 -2.36 -10.51 38.43
C ASP A 514 -3.71 -9.97 37.89
#